data_AF-A0AAV9HU25-F1
#
_entry.id   AF-A0AAV9HU25-F1
#
_cell.length_a   1.000
_cell.length_b   1.000
_cell.length_c   1.000
_cell.angle_alpha   90.00
_cell.angle_beta   90.00
_cell.angle_gamma   90.00
#
_symmetry.space_group_name_H-M   'P 1'
#
loop_
_entity.id
_entity.type
_entity.pdbx_description
1 polymer ?
#
loop_
_entity_poly.entity_id
_entity_poly.type
_entity_poly.pdbx_seq_one_letter_code
_entity_poly.pdbx_strand_id
1 'polypeptide(L)' 'MAGPGFQRSSYYDSKHRQSPALIRARRPYLFKNAIAGLGFTALSLGIYAYTINAIGQDDFEDVKVPDVPVNGMETAKK' A
#
# COMPACT_ATOMS: atom_id res chain seq x y z
N MET A 1 9.84 54.56 2.40
CA MET A 1 8.87 54.11 1.38
C MET A 1 9.27 52.70 0.94
N ALA A 2 8.56 51.66 1.38
CA ALA A 2 8.77 50.29 0.92
C ALA A 2 7.72 49.97 -0.14
N GLY A 3 8.15 49.58 -1.35
CA GLY A 3 7.25 49.24 -2.46
C GLY A 3 6.37 48.02 -2.16
N PRO A 4 5.26 47.82 -2.89
CA PRO A 4 4.30 46.77 -2.59
C PRO A 4 4.97 45.40 -2.71
N GLY A 5 5.12 44.72 -1.58
CA GLY A 5 5.69 43.39 -1.51
C GLY A 5 4.86 42.42 -2.34
N PHE A 6 5.52 41.73 -3.27
CA PHE A 6 4.93 40.68 -4.09
C PHE A 6 4.43 39.57 -3.17
N GLN A 7 3.11 39.49 -2.95
CA GLN A 7 2.47 38.40 -2.22
C GLN A 7 2.76 37.12 -3.01
N ARG A 8 3.68 36.27 -2.53
CA ARG A 8 3.97 34.99 -3.18
C ARG A 8 2.73 34.13 -3.08
N SER A 9 2.07 33.85 -4.21
CA SER A 9 0.93 32.94 -4.23
C SER A 9 1.41 31.55 -3.79
N SER A 10 1.05 31.15 -2.57
CA SER A 10 1.29 29.79 -2.11
C SER A 10 0.39 28.81 -2.85
N TYR A 11 0.87 27.58 -3.03
CA TYR A 11 0.10 26.49 -3.63
C TYR A 11 -1.14 26.12 -2.81
N TYR A 12 -1.14 26.49 -1.53
CA TYR A 12 -2.25 26.30 -0.61
C TYR A 12 -2.77 27.64 -0.11
N ASP A 13 -4.09 27.75 0.02
CA ASP A 13 -4.75 28.88 0.68
C ASP A 13 -4.52 28.79 2.21
N SER A 14 -4.76 29.89 2.92
CA SER A 14 -4.79 30.04 4.38
C SER A 14 -5.60 28.93 5.09
N LYS A 15 -6.62 28.38 4.41
CA LYS A 15 -7.44 27.25 4.88
C LYS A 15 -6.91 25.87 4.50
N HIS A 16 -5.64 25.77 4.08
CA HIS A 16 -4.98 24.54 3.59
C HIS A 16 -5.68 23.89 2.37
N ARG A 17 -6.48 24.67 1.64
CA ARG A 17 -7.13 24.21 0.41
C ARG A 17 -6.17 24.35 -0.77
N GLN A 18 -6.25 23.44 -1.73
CA GLN A 18 -5.48 23.56 -2.96
C GLN A 18 -5.90 24.81 -3.72
N SER A 19 -4.93 25.63 -4.12
CA SER A 19 -5.20 26.79 -4.96
C SER A 19 -5.71 26.38 -6.35
N PRO A 20 -6.50 27.23 -7.04
CA PRO A 20 -6.95 26.97 -8.41
C PRO A 20 -5.81 26.73 -9.41
N ALA A 21 -4.65 27.34 -9.18
CA ALA A 21 -3.44 27.12 -9.98
C ALA A 21 -2.93 25.68 -9.85
N LEU A 22 -2.89 25.15 -8.62
CA LEU A 22 -2.42 23.80 -8.33
C LEU A 22 -3.36 22.72 -8.88
N ILE A 23 -4.67 22.93 -8.77
CA ILE A 23 -5.68 22.00 -9.31
C ILE A 23 -5.47 21.86 -10.81
N ARG A 24 -5.32 22.96 -11.55
CA ARG A 24 -5.09 22.95 -12.99
C ARG A 24 -3.82 22.21 -13.37
N ALA A 25 -2.72 22.45 -12.65
CA ALA A 25 -1.44 21.77 -12.88
C ALA A 25 -1.54 20.25 -12.66
N ARG A 26 -2.43 19.79 -11.76
CA ARG A 26 -2.61 18.37 -11.44
C ARG A 26 -3.62 17.63 -12.31
N ARG A 27 -4.56 18.33 -12.96
CA ARG A 27 -5.57 17.74 -13.87
C ARG A 27 -5.04 16.64 -14.79
N PRO A 28 -3.90 16.80 -15.50
CA PRO A 28 -3.44 15.78 -16.43
C PRO A 28 -2.90 14.50 -15.77
N TYR A 29 -2.52 14.55 -14.49
CA TYR A 29 -1.90 13.42 -13.79
C TYR A 29 -2.86 12.63 -12.90
N LEU A 30 -4.02 13.21 -12.54
CA LEU A 30 -4.98 12.51 -11.68
C LEU A 30 -5.43 11.18 -12.29
N PHE A 31 -5.79 11.18 -13.57
CA PHE A 31 -6.25 9.97 -14.25
C PHE A 31 -5.13 8.95 -14.46
N LYS A 32 -3.96 9.41 -14.94
CA LYS A 32 -2.80 8.55 -15.20
C LYS A 32 -2.29 7.89 -13.91
N ASN A 33 -2.23 8.66 -12.83
CA ASN A 33 -1.79 8.14 -11.53
C ASN A 33 -2.84 7.24 -10.89
N ALA A 34 -4.14 7.52 -11.09
CA ALA A 34 -5.20 6.64 -10.62
C ALA A 34 -5.14 5.27 -11.32
N ILE A 35 -4.93 5.23 -12.64
CA ILE A 35 -4.73 3.98 -13.39
C ILE A 35 -3.52 3.22 -12.86
N ALA A 36 -2.38 3.90 -12.70
CA ALA A 36 -1.18 3.27 -12.17
C ALA A 36 -1.42 2.71 -10.76
N GLY A 37 -2.02 3.48 -9.87
CA GLY A 37 -2.39 3.05 -8.52
C GLY A 37 -3.31 1.84 -8.53
N LEU A 38 -4.38 1.87 -9.33
CA LEU A 38 -5.31 0.74 -9.49
C LEU A 38 -4.61 -0.49 -10.06
N GLY A 39 -3.69 -0.33 -11.01
CA GLY A 39 -2.89 -1.42 -11.55
C GLY A 39 -2.04 -2.09 -10.47
N PHE A 40 -1.33 -1.31 -9.65
CA PHE A 40 -0.56 -1.85 -8.53
C PHE A 40 -1.46 -2.55 -7.50
N THR A 41 -2.57 -1.93 -7.12
CA THR A 41 -3.51 -2.53 -6.16
C THR A 41 -4.11 -3.83 -6.69
N ALA A 42 -4.56 -3.85 -7.94
CA ALA A 42 -5.13 -5.05 -8.56
C ALA A 42 -4.08 -6.17 -8.67
N LEU A 43 -2.84 -5.84 -9.03
CA LEU A 43 -1.75 -6.81 -9.09
C LEU A 43 -1.47 -7.42 -7.71
N SER A 44 -1.31 -6.59 -6.67
CA SER A 44 -1.03 -7.06 -5.31
C SER A 44 -2.17 -7.92 -4.77
N LEU A 45 -3.43 -7.49 -4.92
CA LEU A 45 -4.59 -8.26 -4.51
C LEU A 45 -4.74 -9.55 -5.31
N GLY A 46 -4.45 -9.51 -6.61
CA GLY A 46 -4.47 -10.67 -7.49
C GLY A 46 -3.47 -11.73 -7.06
N ILE A 47 -2.22 -11.34 -6.78
CA ILE A 47 -1.19 -12.25 -6.26
C ILE A 47 -1.66 -12.85 -4.93
N TYR A 48 -2.13 -12.03 -3.98
CA TYR A 48 -2.60 -12.48 -2.67
C TYR A 48 -3.78 -13.47 -2.77
N ALA A 49 -4.78 -13.15 -3.58
CA ALA A 49 -5.94 -14.02 -3.77
C ALA A 49 -5.55 -15.32 -4.48
N TYR A 50 -4.64 -15.24 -5.45
CA TYR A 50 -4.13 -16.42 -6.16
C TYR A 50 -3.34 -17.33 -5.23
N THR A 51 -2.46 -16.81 -4.38
CA THR A 51 -1.65 -17.63 -3.49
C THR A 51 -2.52 -18.40 -2.49
N ILE A 52 -3.57 -17.78 -1.94
CA ILE A 52 -4.51 -18.48 -1.06
C ILE A 52 -5.24 -19.60 -1.81
N ASN A 53 -5.73 -19.34 -3.02
CA ASN A 53 -6.42 -20.37 -3.81
C ASN A 53 -5.47 -21.50 -4.25
N ALA A 54 -4.24 -21.17 -4.62
CA ALA A 54 -3.26 -22.14 -5.11
C ALA A 54 -2.71 -23.03 -3.99
N ILE A 55 -2.44 -22.46 -2.81
CA ILE A 55 -1.91 -23.22 -1.66
C ILE A 55 -3.03 -23.92 -0.89
N GLY A 56 -4.23 -23.33 -0.82
CA GLY A 56 -5.36 -23.90 -0.07
C GLY A 56 -5.94 -25.20 -0.60
N GLN A 57 -5.39 -25.74 -1.71
CA GLN A 57 -5.75 -27.05 -2.26
C GLN A 57 -4.80 -28.17 -1.79
N ASP A 58 -3.82 -27.87 -0.96
CA ASP A 58 -2.88 -28.86 -0.43
C ASP A 58 -3.47 -29.59 0.79
N ASP A 59 -3.49 -30.92 0.74
CA ASP A 59 -4.10 -31.78 1.78
C ASP A 59 -3.12 -32.17 2.91
N PHE A 60 -1.85 -31.75 2.81
CA PHE A 60 -0.79 -31.94 3.84
C PHE A 60 -0.66 -33.39 4.36
N GLU A 61 -1.03 -34.40 3.57
CA GLU A 61 -1.06 -35.81 4.00
C GLU A 61 0.33 -36.38 4.35
N ASP A 62 1.39 -35.77 3.81
CA ASP A 62 2.78 -36.13 4.07
C ASP A 62 3.33 -35.52 5.38
N VAL A 63 2.61 -34.56 5.98
CA VAL A 63 2.97 -33.91 7.23
C VAL A 63 2.48 -34.74 8.41
N LYS A 64 3.40 -35.51 9.01
CA LYS A 64 3.14 -36.30 10.22
C LYS A 64 3.03 -35.36 11.43
N VAL A 65 1.81 -35.14 11.93
CA VAL A 65 1.57 -34.39 13.16
C VAL A 65 1.89 -35.32 14.36
N PRO A 66 2.84 -34.97 15.25
CA PRO A 66 3.07 -35.75 16.45
C PRO A 66 1.85 -35.68 17.38
N ASP A 67 1.44 -36.82 17.94
CA ASP A 67 0.28 -36.93 18.84
C ASP A 67 0.41 -36.11 20.14
N VAL A 68 1.63 -35.70 20.48
CA VAL A 68 1.94 -34.90 21.67
C VAL A 68 2.64 -33.61 21.22
N PRO A 69 2.16 -32.42 21.64
CA PRO A 69 2.84 -31.18 21.32
C PRO A 69 4.27 -31.23 21.87
N VAL A 70 5.24 -31.14 20.97
CA VAL A 70 6.65 -31.12 21.34
C VAL A 70 6.91 -29.79 22.05
N ASN A 71 6.99 -29.83 23.38
CA ASN A 71 7.47 -28.69 24.16
C ASN A 71 8.92 -28.42 23.75
N GLY A 72 9.16 -27.30 23.06
CA GLY A 72 10.48 -26.91 22.55
C GLY A 72 11.58 -26.71 23.61
N MET A 73 11.30 -27.00 24.88
CA MET A 73 12.25 -26.91 26.00
C MET A 73 13.02 -28.22 26.25
N GLU A 74 12.55 -29.38 25.76
CA GLU A 74 13.21 -30.68 25.99
C GLU A 74 14.39 -30.94 25.03
N THR A 75 14.33 -30.45 23.79
CA THR A 75 15.36 -30.68 22.76
C THR A 75 16.61 -29.79 22.91
N ALA A 76 16.57 -28.76 23.75
CA ALA A 76 17.72 -27.87 24.00
C ALA A 76 18.74 -28.41 25.03
N LYS A 77 18.52 -29.62 25.57
CA LYS A 77 19.34 -30.19 26.66
C LYS A 77 20.15 -31.44 26.25
N LYS A 78 20.29 -31.72 24.95
CA LYS A 78 21.02 -32.90 24.46
C LYS A 78 22.28 -32.52 23.71
#